data_AF-A0A7Y2CWG9-F1
#
_entry.id   AF-A0A7Y2CWG9-F1
#
_cell.length_a   1.000
_cell.length_b   1.000
_cell.length_c   1.000
_cell.angle_alpha   90.00
_cell.angle_beta   90.00
_cell.angle_gamma   90.00
#
_symmetry.space_group_name_H-M   'P 1'
#
loop_
_entity.id
_entity.type
_entity.pdbx_description
1 polymer ?
#
loop_
_entity_poly.entity_id
_entity_poly.type
_entity_poly.pdbx_seq_one_letter_code
_entity_poly.pdbx_strand_id
1 'polypeptide(L)'
;MTGTAPAFPWLLAGGVLFCAILLALWKEARTAGLIIAQFFLTIGLPVVIILGALIWGARPYLAQLETGIQQAMIAGLVIAVGWLTTAIFAELAKSRSRAERLRDYHKAIYAEIGNTLEALWVEGETDIYVASLISRMEQEEDYIPFIPREQHDHVYDAVITEIDVLPRQTIDAIVAYYSLIKSVSALAEDMRGDTFRTLGADRRVAMYSDYLGMRKQAYLFGKYALRLIKAFSDGGARAAQNIISNPDVDPSAMSRGSV
;
A
#
# COMPACT_ATOMS: atom_id res chain seq x y z
N MET A 1 3.22 69.01 -15.94
CA MET A 1 2.81 67.62 -16.26
C MET A 1 3.48 66.68 -15.26
N THR A 2 2.84 66.47 -14.11
CA THR A 2 3.32 65.57 -13.05
C THR A 2 2.62 64.22 -13.20
N GLY A 3 3.29 63.27 -13.86
CA GLY A 3 2.81 61.90 -13.95
C GLY A 3 2.90 61.24 -12.57
N THR A 4 1.78 61.17 -11.86
CA THR A 4 1.63 60.36 -10.66
C THR A 4 1.78 58.90 -11.04
N ALA A 5 2.96 58.31 -10.80
CA ALA A 5 3.13 56.87 -10.87
C ALA A 5 2.08 56.23 -9.93
N PRO A 6 1.26 55.26 -10.40
CA PRO A 6 0.27 54.64 -9.54
C PRO A 6 1.00 54.04 -8.33
N ALA A 7 0.56 54.45 -7.14
CA ALA A 7 1.13 53.96 -5.90
C ALA A 7 1.09 52.43 -5.90
N PHE A 8 2.26 51.81 -5.77
CA PHE A 8 2.52 50.38 -5.64
C PHE A 8 1.40 49.51 -4.99
N PRO A 9 0.68 49.95 -3.92
CA PRO A 9 -0.49 49.23 -3.39
C PRO A 9 -1.63 48.97 -4.39
N TRP A 10 -1.88 49.86 -5.36
CA TRP A 10 -2.96 49.69 -6.34
C TRP A 10 -2.63 48.64 -7.41
N LEU A 11 -1.36 48.48 -7.75
CA LEU A 11 -0.91 47.42 -8.67
C LEU A 11 -0.99 46.03 -8.00
N LEU A 12 -0.66 45.94 -6.71
CA LEU A 12 -0.86 44.71 -5.93
C LEU A 12 -2.34 44.36 -5.79
N ALA A 13 -3.19 45.34 -5.48
CA ALA A 13 -4.64 45.14 -5.38
C ALA A 13 -5.25 44.70 -6.73
N GLY A 14 -4.81 45.31 -7.84
CA GLY A 14 -5.23 44.92 -9.19
C GLY A 14 -4.80 43.50 -9.57
N GLY A 15 -3.57 43.10 -9.21
CA GLY A 15 -3.08 41.74 -9.45
C GLY A 15 -3.84 40.67 -8.66
N VAL A 16 -4.15 40.95 -7.39
CA VAL A 16 -4.97 40.05 -6.55
C VAL A 16 -6.39 39.92 -7.09
N LEU A 17 -7.00 41.02 -7.51
CA LEU A 17 -8.34 41.02 -8.10
C LEU A 17 -8.38 40.25 -9.44
N PHE A 18 -7.35 40.42 -10.27
CA PHE A 18 -7.24 39.73 -11.55
C PHE A 18 -7.04 38.21 -11.37
N CYS A 19 -6.20 37.79 -10.42
CA CYS A 19 -6.05 36.38 -10.05
C CYS A 19 -7.35 35.80 -9.47
N ALA A 20 -8.08 36.54 -8.64
CA ALA A 20 -9.36 36.12 -8.09
C ALA A 20 -10.44 35.96 -9.17
N ILE A 21 -10.47 36.85 -10.16
CA ILE A 21 -11.39 36.79 -11.31
C ILE A 21 -11.05 35.61 -12.24
N LEU A 22 -9.76 35.37 -12.51
CA LEU A 22 -9.30 34.22 -13.30
C LEU A 22 -9.65 32.89 -12.63
N LEU A 23 -9.49 32.78 -11.31
CA LEU A 23 -9.90 31.61 -10.53
C LEU A 23 -11.41 31.40 -10.50
N ALA A 24 -12.21 32.48 -10.55
CA ALA A 24 -13.67 32.41 -10.54
C ALA A 24 -14.28 32.05 -11.91
N LEU A 25 -13.61 32.36 -13.02
CA LEU A 25 -14.10 32.14 -14.39
C LEU A 25 -13.85 30.73 -14.93
N TRP A 26 -12.89 29.97 -14.38
CA TRP A 26 -12.61 28.61 -14.83
C TRP A 26 -13.48 27.58 -14.11
N LYS A 27 -14.45 27.01 -14.82
CA LYS A 27 -15.46 26.04 -14.30
C LYS A 27 -14.83 24.73 -13.79
N GLU A 28 -13.71 24.31 -14.36
CA GLU A 28 -12.90 23.16 -13.91
C GLU A 28 -12.04 23.50 -12.67
N ALA A 29 -11.90 24.79 -12.34
CA ALA A 29 -11.17 25.28 -11.19
C ALA A 29 -11.99 25.33 -9.89
N ARG A 30 -13.22 24.80 -9.82
CA ARG A 30 -13.90 24.67 -8.52
C ARG A 30 -13.26 23.62 -7.62
N THR A 31 -12.89 22.47 -8.19
CA THR A 31 -12.21 21.39 -7.46
C THR A 31 -10.73 21.74 -7.26
N ALA A 32 -10.06 22.25 -8.31
CA ALA A 32 -8.67 22.70 -8.21
C ALA A 32 -8.52 23.97 -7.36
N GLY A 33 -9.49 24.87 -7.39
CA GLY A 33 -9.46 26.16 -6.68
C GLY A 33 -9.66 26.02 -5.18
N LEU A 34 -10.44 25.04 -4.71
CA LEU A 34 -10.48 24.70 -3.28
C LEU A 34 -9.14 24.18 -2.79
N ILE A 35 -8.50 23.34 -3.60
CA ILE A 35 -7.18 22.78 -3.32
C ILE A 35 -6.12 23.90 -3.33
N ILE A 36 -6.10 24.75 -4.36
CA ILE A 36 -5.20 25.91 -4.49
C ILE A 36 -5.43 26.93 -3.37
N ALA A 37 -6.68 27.21 -2.99
CA ALA A 37 -7.01 28.13 -1.90
C ALA A 37 -6.58 27.57 -0.54
N GLN A 38 -6.83 26.28 -0.28
CA GLN A 38 -6.35 25.61 0.91
C GLN A 38 -4.82 25.66 0.98
N PHE A 39 -4.12 25.43 -0.14
CA PHE A 39 -2.66 25.54 -0.23
C PHE A 39 -2.14 26.96 0.01
N PHE A 40 -2.78 27.97 -0.59
CA PHE A 40 -2.41 29.36 -0.36
C PHE A 40 -2.64 29.76 1.10
N LEU A 41 -3.71 29.31 1.76
CA LEU A 41 -3.99 29.62 3.15
C LEU A 41 -3.12 28.88 4.15
N THR A 42 -2.79 27.61 3.91
CA THR A 42 -2.01 26.79 4.86
C THR A 42 -0.50 26.98 4.73
N ILE A 43 0.02 27.24 3.53
CA ILE A 43 1.46 27.33 3.29
C ILE A 43 1.84 28.74 2.81
N GLY A 44 1.16 29.25 1.77
CA GLY A 44 1.50 30.53 1.16
C GLY A 44 1.39 31.71 2.13
N LEU A 45 0.26 31.82 2.82
CA LEU A 45 -0.07 32.90 3.75
C LEU A 45 0.89 32.97 4.94
N PRO A 46 1.15 31.88 5.70
CA PRO A 46 2.12 31.94 6.79
C PRO A 46 3.54 32.27 6.30
N VAL A 47 3.96 31.74 5.15
CA VAL A 47 5.28 32.07 4.59
C VAL A 47 5.35 33.56 4.21
N VAL A 48 4.35 34.09 3.52
CA VAL A 48 4.28 35.52 3.17
C VAL A 48 4.22 36.39 4.43
N ILE A 49 3.50 35.98 5.48
CA ILE A 49 3.43 36.69 6.76
C ILE A 49 4.80 36.69 7.45
N ILE A 50 5.47 35.54 7.55
CA ILE A 50 6.79 35.40 8.19
C ILE A 50 7.83 36.22 7.43
N LEU A 51 7.86 36.12 6.11
CA LEU A 51 8.79 36.88 5.26
C LEU A 51 8.49 38.38 5.31
N GLY A 52 7.22 38.76 5.25
CA GLY A 52 6.78 40.14 5.38
C GLY A 52 7.19 40.73 6.72
N ALA A 53 7.01 39.97 7.81
CA ALA A 53 7.44 40.35 9.16
C ALA A 53 8.97 40.47 9.27
N LEU A 54 9.73 39.53 8.70
CA LEU A 54 11.20 39.57 8.66
C LEU A 54 11.71 40.79 7.88
N ILE A 55 11.17 41.06 6.70
CA ILE A 55 11.54 42.23 5.88
C ILE A 55 11.17 43.53 6.61
N TRP A 56 10.01 43.56 7.26
CA TRP A 56 9.58 44.75 8.01
C TRP A 56 10.45 45.00 9.24
N GLY A 57 10.84 43.97 9.97
CA GLY A 57 11.78 44.07 11.10
C GLY A 57 13.21 44.42 10.68
N ALA A 58 13.65 43.95 9.49
CA ALA A 58 14.97 44.24 8.95
C ALA A 58 15.08 45.62 8.28
N ARG A 59 13.95 46.29 8.00
CA ARG A 59 13.89 47.58 7.30
C ARG A 59 14.85 48.67 7.81
N PRO A 60 15.00 48.93 9.13
CA PRO A 60 15.93 49.96 9.62
C PRO A 60 17.40 49.63 9.34
N TYR A 61 17.74 48.34 9.26
CA TYR A 61 19.10 47.89 8.95
C TYR A 61 19.34 47.81 7.43
N LEU A 62 18.32 47.40 6.66
CA LEU A 62 18.37 47.34 5.21
C LEU A 62 18.49 48.72 4.56
N ALA A 63 17.94 49.77 5.18
CA ALA A 63 17.99 51.14 4.68
C ALA A 63 19.42 51.71 4.54
N GLN A 64 20.41 51.07 5.17
CA GLN A 64 21.83 51.44 5.06
C GLN A 64 22.57 50.70 3.92
N LEU A 65 21.93 49.70 3.31
CA LEU A 65 22.49 48.94 2.20
C LEU A 65 22.21 49.60 0.85
N GLU A 66 23.11 49.38 -0.10
CA GLU A 66 22.94 49.79 -1.49
C GLU A 66 21.70 49.12 -2.11
N THR A 67 20.97 49.86 -2.95
CA THR A 67 19.70 49.43 -3.57
C THR A 67 19.83 48.14 -4.36
N GLY A 68 20.97 47.88 -5.00
CA GLY A 68 21.23 46.63 -5.72
C GLY A 68 21.27 45.41 -4.79
N ILE A 69 21.87 45.55 -3.60
CA ILE A 69 21.94 44.47 -2.60
C ILE A 69 20.56 44.15 -2.05
N GLN A 70 19.74 45.18 -1.80
CA GLN A 70 18.35 45.02 -1.37
C GLN A 70 17.53 44.23 -2.40
N GLN A 71 17.66 44.57 -3.69
CA GLN A 71 16.97 43.88 -4.77
C GLN A 71 17.41 42.43 -4.92
N ALA A 72 18.73 42.17 -4.87
CA ALA A 72 19.28 40.82 -4.96
C ALA A 72 18.83 39.94 -3.78
N MET A 73 18.77 40.49 -2.57
CA MET A 73 18.26 39.78 -1.39
C MET A 73 16.77 39.43 -1.52
N ILE A 74 15.95 40.38 -1.99
CA ILE A 74 14.51 40.14 -2.21
C ILE A 74 14.32 39.08 -3.30
N ALA A 75 15.04 39.17 -4.40
CA ALA A 75 14.98 38.19 -5.48
C ALA A 75 15.41 36.80 -5.01
N GLY A 76 16.54 36.70 -4.29
CA GLY A 76 17.04 35.45 -3.72
C GLY A 76 16.04 34.81 -2.73
N LEU A 77 15.39 35.63 -1.90
CA LEU A 77 14.37 35.19 -0.96
C LEU A 77 13.13 34.62 -1.69
N VAL A 78 12.63 35.32 -2.71
CA VAL A 78 11.49 34.86 -3.51
C VAL A 78 11.82 33.54 -4.20
N ILE A 79 13.02 33.41 -4.77
CA ILE A 79 13.48 32.17 -5.40
C ILE A 79 13.59 31.03 -4.38
N ALA A 80 14.21 31.27 -3.22
CA ALA A 80 14.38 30.27 -2.17
C ALA A 80 13.02 29.76 -1.64
N VAL A 81 12.06 30.66 -1.48
CA VAL A 81 10.70 30.34 -1.05
C VAL A 81 9.94 29.55 -2.11
N GLY A 82 10.11 29.91 -3.39
CA GLY A 82 9.59 29.13 -4.51
C GLY A 82 10.10 27.69 -4.48
N TRP A 83 11.41 27.51 -4.32
CA TRP A 83 12.04 26.19 -4.21
C TRP A 83 11.57 25.38 -3.00
N LEU A 84 11.52 25.99 -1.81
CA LEU A 84 11.05 25.33 -0.59
C LEU A 84 9.61 24.86 -0.76
N THR A 85 8.77 25.70 -1.35
CA THR A 85 7.37 25.39 -1.65
C THR A 85 7.28 24.18 -2.58
N THR A 86 8.01 24.18 -3.70
CA THR A 86 8.07 23.04 -4.63
C THR A 86 8.59 21.76 -3.98
N ALA A 87 9.60 21.84 -3.11
CA ALA A 87 10.14 20.68 -2.39
C ALA A 87 9.12 20.07 -1.43
N ILE A 88 8.40 20.91 -0.67
CA ILE A 88 7.31 20.46 0.22
C ILE A 88 6.19 19.81 -0.61
N PHE A 89 5.83 20.37 -1.76
CA PHE A 89 4.84 19.79 -2.66
C PHE A 89 5.26 18.43 -3.20
N ALA A 90 6.52 18.28 -3.62
CA ALA A 90 7.04 17.02 -4.11
C ALA A 90 6.96 15.93 -3.04
N GLU A 91 7.28 16.25 -1.78
CA GLU A 91 7.22 15.30 -0.67
C GLU A 91 5.78 14.93 -0.28
N LEU A 92 4.87 15.91 -0.25
CA LEU A 92 3.44 15.66 -0.01
C LEU A 92 2.80 14.81 -1.10
N ALA A 93 3.11 15.10 -2.38
CA ALA A 93 2.64 14.29 -3.50
C ALA A 93 3.19 12.86 -3.44
N LYS A 94 4.47 12.71 -3.09
CA LYS A 94 5.13 11.40 -2.92
C LYS A 94 4.48 10.58 -1.81
N SER A 95 4.23 11.18 -0.64
CA SER A 95 3.57 10.49 0.47
C SER A 95 2.13 10.09 0.15
N ARG A 96 1.36 10.97 -0.50
CA ARG A 96 -0.01 10.67 -0.95
C ARG A 96 -0.04 9.54 -1.97
N SER A 97 0.85 9.59 -2.96
CA SER A 97 1.00 8.53 -3.96
C SER A 97 1.34 7.18 -3.30
N ARG A 98 2.19 7.17 -2.26
CA ARG A 98 2.51 5.95 -1.51
C ARG A 98 1.30 5.41 -0.76
N ALA A 99 0.50 6.27 -0.13
CA ALA A 99 -0.71 5.86 0.59
C ALA A 99 -1.79 5.32 -0.35
N GLU A 100 -1.97 5.94 -1.52
CA GLU A 100 -2.90 5.48 -2.56
C GLU A 100 -2.46 4.10 -3.09
N ARG A 101 -1.18 3.94 -3.47
CA ARG A 101 -0.63 2.64 -3.91
C ARG A 101 -0.77 1.56 -2.84
N LEU A 102 -0.45 1.87 -1.59
CA LEU A 102 -0.61 0.94 -0.48
C LEU A 102 -2.05 0.42 -0.38
N ARG A 103 -3.05 1.33 -0.42
CA ARG A 103 -4.45 0.95 -0.35
C ARG A 103 -4.85 0.07 -1.52
N ASP A 104 -4.43 0.42 -2.73
CA ASP A 104 -4.79 -0.30 -3.95
C ASP A 104 -4.14 -1.71 -3.97
N TYR A 105 -2.90 -1.83 -3.50
CA TYR A 105 -2.24 -3.13 -3.33
C TYR A 105 -2.89 -3.99 -2.25
N HIS A 106 -3.17 -3.43 -1.07
CA HIS A 106 -3.90 -4.17 -0.02
C HIS A 106 -5.25 -4.65 -0.53
N LYS A 107 -5.99 -3.82 -1.27
CA LYS A 107 -7.27 -4.21 -1.88
C LYS A 107 -7.11 -5.34 -2.89
N ALA A 108 -6.14 -5.25 -3.78
CA ALA A 108 -5.91 -6.24 -4.82
C ALA A 108 -5.45 -7.59 -4.23
N ILE A 109 -4.47 -7.56 -3.33
CA ILE A 109 -3.96 -8.77 -2.63
C ILE A 109 -5.07 -9.38 -1.77
N TYR A 110 -5.85 -8.57 -1.05
CA TYR A 110 -6.96 -9.07 -0.24
C TYR A 110 -7.99 -9.82 -1.10
N ALA A 111 -8.32 -9.29 -2.27
CA ALA A 111 -9.24 -9.95 -3.18
C ALA A 111 -8.66 -11.25 -3.76
N GLU A 112 -7.38 -11.27 -4.16
CA GLU A 112 -6.73 -12.47 -4.70
C GLU A 112 -6.63 -13.59 -3.65
N ILE A 113 -6.15 -13.28 -2.44
CA ILE A 113 -6.05 -14.25 -1.34
C ILE A 113 -7.45 -14.77 -1.00
N GLY A 114 -8.44 -13.88 -0.85
CA GLY A 114 -9.82 -14.24 -0.53
C GLY A 114 -10.42 -15.24 -1.52
N ASN A 115 -10.32 -14.93 -2.82
CA ASN A 115 -10.81 -15.80 -3.88
C ASN A 115 -10.09 -17.16 -3.90
N THR A 116 -8.79 -17.17 -3.60
CA THR A 116 -8.00 -18.41 -3.59
C THR A 116 -8.33 -19.30 -2.39
N LEU A 117 -8.61 -18.72 -1.23
CA LEU A 117 -8.90 -19.48 -0.01
C LEU A 117 -10.15 -20.36 -0.13
N GLU A 118 -11.19 -19.86 -0.80
CA GLU A 118 -12.43 -20.61 -1.03
C GLU A 118 -12.20 -21.87 -1.87
N ALA A 119 -11.20 -21.86 -2.76
CA ALA A 119 -10.80 -23.02 -3.55
C ALA A 119 -9.85 -23.97 -2.81
N LEU A 120 -9.08 -23.48 -1.84
CA LEU A 120 -8.04 -24.27 -1.17
C LEU A 120 -8.60 -25.25 -0.14
N TRP A 121 -9.51 -24.79 0.73
CA TRP A 121 -10.01 -25.59 1.84
C TRP A 121 -11.39 -25.10 2.31
N VAL A 122 -12.34 -26.03 2.37
CA VAL A 122 -13.62 -25.85 3.07
C VAL A 122 -13.58 -26.69 4.34
N GLU A 123 -13.62 -26.02 5.50
CA GLU A 123 -13.56 -26.67 6.82
C GLU A 123 -14.69 -27.71 6.97
N GLY A 124 -14.35 -28.92 7.42
CA GLY A 124 -15.30 -30.02 7.61
C GLY A 124 -15.52 -30.86 6.35
N GLU A 125 -15.88 -30.24 5.22
CA GLU A 125 -16.13 -30.97 3.96
C GLU A 125 -14.85 -31.56 3.37
N THR A 126 -13.77 -30.76 3.35
CA THR A 126 -12.49 -31.18 2.76
C THR A 126 -11.84 -32.26 3.59
N ASP A 127 -11.92 -32.19 4.93
CA ASP A 127 -11.32 -33.19 5.81
C ASP A 127 -11.95 -34.60 5.60
N ILE A 128 -13.28 -34.67 5.41
CA ILE A 128 -13.98 -35.93 5.12
C ILE A 128 -13.59 -36.47 3.74
N TYR A 129 -13.60 -35.60 2.73
CA TYR A 129 -13.20 -35.96 1.38
C TYR A 129 -11.76 -36.49 1.34
N VAL A 130 -10.84 -35.79 1.99
CA VAL A 130 -9.43 -36.18 2.12
C VAL A 130 -9.27 -37.55 2.77
N ALA A 131 -9.95 -37.80 3.89
CA ALA A 131 -9.87 -39.09 4.58
C ALA A 131 -10.34 -40.24 3.67
N SER A 132 -11.45 -40.04 2.96
CA SER A 132 -11.97 -41.06 2.02
C SER A 132 -11.00 -41.35 0.86
N LEU A 133 -10.29 -40.31 0.39
CA LEU A 133 -9.41 -40.39 -0.76
C LEU A 133 -8.07 -41.04 -0.38
N ILE A 134 -7.55 -40.75 0.81
CA ILE A 134 -6.39 -41.47 1.39
C ILE A 134 -6.73 -42.94 1.59
N SER A 135 -7.86 -43.26 2.22
CA SER A 135 -8.26 -44.67 2.42
C SER A 135 -8.41 -45.42 1.10
N ARG A 136 -8.86 -44.74 0.04
CA ARG A 136 -8.92 -45.33 -1.30
C ARG A 136 -7.53 -45.58 -1.89
N MET A 137 -6.59 -44.66 -1.73
CA MET A 137 -5.19 -44.85 -2.16
C MET A 137 -4.49 -46.00 -1.42
N GLU A 138 -4.84 -46.23 -0.16
CA GLU A 138 -4.31 -47.34 0.64
C GLU A 138 -4.89 -48.71 0.22
N GLN A 139 -6.15 -48.75 -0.23
CA GLN A 139 -6.84 -49.98 -0.61
C GLN A 139 -6.64 -50.35 -2.09
N GLU A 140 -6.51 -49.37 -2.98
CA GLU A 140 -6.37 -49.54 -4.42
C GLU A 140 -4.94 -49.18 -4.87
N GLU A 141 -4.07 -50.18 -5.03
CA GLU A 141 -2.64 -49.96 -5.36
C GLU A 141 -2.43 -49.25 -6.71
N ASP A 142 -3.37 -49.36 -7.65
CA ASP A 142 -3.30 -48.67 -8.95
C ASP A 142 -4.04 -47.31 -8.98
N TYR A 143 -4.66 -46.91 -7.86
CA TYR A 143 -5.37 -45.64 -7.80
C TYR A 143 -4.40 -44.47 -7.67
N ILE A 144 -4.49 -43.54 -8.63
CA ILE A 144 -3.70 -42.31 -8.66
C ILE A 144 -4.67 -41.13 -8.72
N PRO A 145 -4.72 -40.27 -7.68
CA PRO A 145 -5.63 -39.15 -7.67
C PRO A 145 -5.23 -38.10 -8.70
N PHE A 146 -6.23 -37.44 -9.28
CA PHE A 146 -5.99 -36.30 -10.17
C PHE A 146 -5.61 -35.06 -9.36
N ILE A 147 -4.47 -34.47 -9.69
CA ILE A 147 -3.99 -33.25 -9.04
C ILE A 147 -4.19 -32.09 -10.02
N PRO A 148 -5.12 -31.17 -9.76
CA PRO A 148 -5.38 -30.05 -10.65
C PRO A 148 -4.18 -29.10 -10.68
N ARG A 149 -4.00 -28.45 -11.82
CA ARG A 149 -3.06 -27.33 -11.94
C ARG A 149 -3.79 -26.07 -11.49
N GLU A 150 -3.25 -25.42 -10.46
CA GLU A 150 -3.82 -24.24 -9.82
C GLU A 150 -2.84 -23.08 -9.97
N GLN A 151 -3.35 -21.89 -10.31
CA GLN A 151 -2.54 -20.67 -10.45
C GLN A 151 -3.27 -19.51 -9.76
N HIS A 152 -2.63 -18.93 -8.75
CA HIS A 152 -3.28 -18.08 -7.75
C HIS A 152 -2.44 -16.85 -7.33
N ASP A 153 -1.47 -16.44 -8.14
CA ASP A 153 -0.43 -15.48 -7.76
C ASP A 153 -0.21 -14.31 -8.75
N HIS A 154 -1.17 -14.06 -9.65
CA HIS A 154 -1.04 -13.04 -10.69
C HIS A 154 -0.88 -11.62 -10.16
N VAL A 155 -1.70 -11.24 -9.17
CA VAL A 155 -1.64 -9.92 -8.55
C VAL A 155 -0.37 -9.81 -7.70
N TYR A 156 -0.06 -10.83 -6.91
CA TYR A 156 1.15 -10.83 -6.10
C TYR A 156 2.42 -10.67 -6.95
N ASP A 157 2.57 -11.43 -8.03
CA ASP A 157 3.73 -11.34 -8.92
C ASP A 157 3.86 -9.96 -9.59
N ALA A 158 2.74 -9.27 -9.83
CA ALA A 158 2.75 -7.91 -10.35
C ALA A 158 3.12 -6.86 -9.28
N VAL A 159 2.82 -7.12 -8.00
CA VAL A 159 3.01 -6.16 -6.90
C VAL A 159 4.35 -6.37 -6.18
N ILE A 160 4.96 -7.55 -6.25
CA ILE A 160 6.19 -7.89 -5.51
C ILE A 160 7.39 -7.02 -5.91
N THR A 161 7.39 -6.42 -7.11
CA THR A 161 8.41 -5.47 -7.54
C THR A 161 8.36 -4.14 -6.78
N GLU A 162 7.20 -3.79 -6.19
CA GLU A 162 6.96 -2.61 -5.37
C GLU A 162 6.67 -2.99 -3.91
N ILE A 163 7.31 -4.07 -3.42
CA ILE A 163 7.12 -4.60 -2.06
C ILE A 163 7.46 -3.57 -0.97
N ASP A 164 8.28 -2.56 -1.28
CA ASP A 164 8.68 -1.47 -0.38
C ASP A 164 7.50 -0.56 0.02
N VAL A 165 6.37 -0.63 -0.71
CA VAL A 165 5.13 0.07 -0.38
C VAL A 165 4.36 -0.64 0.74
N LEU A 166 4.52 -1.96 0.91
CA LEU A 166 3.79 -2.73 1.91
C LEU A 166 4.31 -2.47 3.34
N PRO A 167 3.40 -2.39 4.34
CA PRO A 167 3.78 -2.16 5.71
C PRO A 167 4.33 -3.44 6.33
N ARG A 168 5.27 -3.26 7.28
CA ARG A 168 5.92 -4.36 8.00
C ARG A 168 4.94 -5.30 8.69
N GLN A 169 3.78 -4.79 9.12
CA GLN A 169 2.76 -5.58 9.81
C GLN A 169 2.07 -6.61 8.90
N THR A 170 1.98 -6.36 7.59
CA THR A 170 1.25 -7.26 6.67
C THR A 170 2.19 -8.05 5.76
N ILE A 171 3.36 -7.50 5.43
CA ILE A 171 4.28 -8.08 4.44
C ILE A 171 4.69 -9.52 4.80
N ASP A 172 5.02 -9.80 6.05
CA ASP A 172 5.51 -11.13 6.47
C ASP A 172 4.44 -12.21 6.26
N ALA A 173 3.18 -11.91 6.59
CA ALA A 173 2.06 -12.85 6.42
C ALA A 173 1.72 -13.06 4.94
N ILE A 174 1.76 -12.01 4.13
CA ILE A 174 1.53 -12.08 2.68
C ILE A 174 2.63 -12.93 2.04
N VAL A 175 3.90 -12.65 2.34
CA VAL A 175 5.04 -13.40 1.79
C VAL A 175 5.01 -14.87 2.24
N ALA A 176 4.68 -15.15 3.50
CA ALA A 176 4.56 -16.52 4.01
C ALA A 176 3.45 -17.30 3.28
N TYR A 177 2.30 -16.67 3.04
CA TYR A 177 1.21 -17.26 2.27
C TYR A 177 1.65 -17.59 0.83
N TYR A 178 2.14 -16.62 0.07
CA TYR A 178 2.51 -16.85 -1.33
C TYR A 178 3.72 -17.78 -1.49
N SER A 179 4.67 -17.75 -0.56
CA SER A 179 5.78 -18.73 -0.56
C SER A 179 5.27 -20.16 -0.39
N LEU A 180 4.26 -20.35 0.46
CA LEU A 180 3.62 -21.65 0.64
C LEU A 180 2.78 -22.05 -0.57
N ILE A 181 2.04 -21.13 -1.20
CA ILE A 181 1.34 -21.38 -2.47
C ILE A 181 2.31 -21.85 -3.55
N LYS A 182 3.45 -21.16 -3.73
CA LYS A 182 4.47 -21.57 -4.71
C LYS A 182 5.05 -22.95 -4.40
N SER A 183 5.22 -23.27 -3.12
CA SER A 183 5.70 -24.60 -2.69
C SER A 183 4.65 -25.70 -2.95
N VAL A 184 3.36 -25.41 -2.72
CA VAL A 184 2.25 -26.33 -3.05
C VAL A 184 2.16 -26.55 -4.56
N SER A 185 2.27 -25.48 -5.37
CA SER A 185 2.25 -25.58 -6.83
C SER A 185 3.44 -26.39 -7.35
N ALA A 186 4.64 -26.20 -6.80
CA ALA A 186 5.81 -26.99 -7.17
C ALA A 186 5.62 -28.48 -6.86
N LEU A 187 5.15 -28.81 -5.66
CA LEU A 187 4.85 -30.19 -5.28
C LEU A 187 3.75 -30.81 -6.16
N ALA A 188 2.73 -30.03 -6.52
CA ALA A 188 1.68 -30.48 -7.43
C ALA A 188 2.25 -30.85 -8.82
N GLU A 189 3.17 -30.05 -9.37
CA GLU A 189 3.83 -30.37 -10.64
C GLU A 189 4.69 -31.63 -10.55
N ASP A 190 5.43 -31.81 -9.44
CA ASP A 190 6.21 -33.03 -9.20
C ASP A 190 5.32 -34.28 -9.14
N MET A 191 4.18 -34.18 -8.47
CA MET A 191 3.20 -35.28 -8.35
C MET A 191 2.42 -35.55 -9.65
N ARG A 192 2.36 -34.57 -10.56
CA ARG A 192 1.77 -34.76 -11.89
C ARG A 192 2.73 -35.45 -12.87
N GLY A 193 4.03 -35.46 -12.57
CA GLY A 193 5.06 -36.09 -13.39
C GLY A 193 5.00 -37.63 -13.39
N ASP A 194 5.65 -38.24 -14.37
CA ASP A 194 5.68 -39.70 -14.53
C ASP A 194 6.35 -40.41 -13.35
N THR A 195 7.34 -39.77 -12.73
CA THR A 195 8.05 -40.31 -11.55
C THR A 195 7.07 -40.66 -10.43
N PHE A 196 6.10 -39.80 -10.14
CA PHE A 196 5.11 -40.05 -9.09
C PHE A 196 4.29 -41.31 -9.33
N ARG A 197 3.94 -41.59 -10.59
CA ARG A 197 3.18 -42.78 -10.99
C ARG A 197 3.95 -44.08 -10.74
N THR A 198 5.28 -44.01 -10.81
CA THR A 198 6.17 -45.17 -10.60
C THR A 198 6.51 -45.45 -9.14
N LEU A 199 6.17 -44.53 -8.22
CA LEU A 199 6.39 -44.73 -6.79
C LEU A 199 5.44 -45.79 -6.24
N GLY A 200 5.88 -46.55 -5.22
CA GLY A 200 5.00 -47.47 -4.48
C GLY A 200 3.88 -46.73 -3.72
N ALA A 201 2.78 -47.43 -3.44
CA ALA A 201 1.58 -46.86 -2.84
C ALA A 201 1.87 -46.05 -1.55
N ASP A 202 2.64 -46.62 -0.61
CA ASP A 202 3.00 -45.96 0.66
C ASP A 202 3.64 -44.58 0.45
N ARG A 203 4.55 -44.45 -0.52
CA ARG A 203 5.21 -43.18 -0.83
C ARG A 203 4.26 -42.18 -1.47
N ARG A 204 3.37 -42.65 -2.35
CA ARG A 204 2.34 -41.78 -2.97
C ARG A 204 1.35 -41.27 -1.93
N VAL A 205 0.94 -42.12 -0.99
CA VAL A 205 0.07 -41.75 0.13
C VAL A 205 0.75 -40.70 1.02
N ALA A 206 2.02 -40.90 1.38
CA ALA A 206 2.77 -39.93 2.17
C ALA A 206 2.88 -38.57 1.47
N MET A 207 3.31 -38.55 0.19
CA MET A 207 3.42 -37.31 -0.58
C MET A 207 2.07 -36.60 -0.77
N TYR A 208 0.98 -37.35 -0.99
CA TYR A 208 -0.35 -36.78 -1.12
C TYR A 208 -0.86 -36.20 0.22
N SER A 209 -0.53 -36.85 1.33
CA SER A 209 -0.82 -36.35 2.68
C SER A 209 -0.06 -35.04 2.96
N ASP A 210 1.22 -34.97 2.58
CA ASP A 210 2.02 -33.74 2.69
C ASP A 210 1.44 -32.60 1.84
N TYR A 211 1.07 -32.90 0.59
CA TYR A 211 0.41 -31.94 -0.31
C TYR A 211 -0.86 -31.35 0.31
N LEU A 212 -1.72 -32.19 0.87
CA LEU A 212 -2.95 -31.74 1.54
C LEU A 212 -2.65 -30.96 2.83
N GLY A 213 -1.66 -31.38 3.61
CA GLY A 213 -1.20 -30.66 4.79
C GLY A 213 -0.73 -29.25 4.45
N MET A 214 0.04 -29.10 3.38
CA MET A 214 0.49 -27.80 2.88
C MET A 214 -0.67 -26.94 2.37
N ARG A 215 -1.67 -27.51 1.68
CA ARG A 215 -2.89 -26.78 1.28
C ARG A 215 -3.65 -26.22 2.50
N LYS A 216 -3.84 -27.05 3.53
CA LYS A 216 -4.48 -26.64 4.78
C LYS A 216 -3.69 -25.53 5.48
N GLN A 217 -2.36 -25.65 5.52
CA GLN A 217 -1.50 -24.62 6.08
C GLN A 217 -1.57 -23.31 5.26
N ALA A 218 -1.63 -23.39 3.93
CA ALA A 218 -1.81 -22.22 3.07
C ALA A 218 -3.14 -21.52 3.34
N TYR A 219 -4.20 -22.30 3.55
CA TYR A 219 -5.50 -21.76 3.96
C TYR A 219 -5.42 -20.97 5.27
N LEU A 220 -4.73 -21.51 6.29
CA LEU A 220 -4.55 -20.82 7.57
C LEU A 220 -3.72 -19.53 7.44
N PHE A 221 -2.62 -19.58 6.68
CA PHE A 221 -1.81 -18.39 6.41
C PHE A 221 -2.56 -17.32 5.63
N GLY A 222 -3.38 -17.70 4.63
CA GLY A 222 -4.21 -16.74 3.91
C GLY A 222 -5.26 -16.11 4.81
N LYS A 223 -5.94 -16.89 5.69
CA LYS A 223 -6.87 -16.32 6.69
C LYS A 223 -6.18 -15.31 7.60
N TYR A 224 -4.97 -15.62 8.04
CA TYR A 224 -4.17 -14.71 8.87
C TYR A 224 -3.78 -13.43 8.11
N ALA A 225 -3.31 -13.56 6.86
CA ALA A 225 -2.98 -12.42 6.00
C ALA A 225 -4.21 -11.51 5.76
N LEU A 226 -5.37 -12.08 5.44
CA LEU A 226 -6.62 -11.32 5.28
C LEU A 226 -7.02 -10.58 6.55
N ARG A 227 -6.89 -11.22 7.72
CA ARG A 227 -7.18 -10.59 9.02
C ARG A 227 -6.26 -9.38 9.26
N LEU A 228 -4.97 -9.51 8.97
CA LEU A 228 -4.00 -8.42 9.12
C LEU A 228 -4.25 -7.28 8.14
N ILE A 229 -4.50 -7.57 6.86
CA ILE A 229 -4.81 -6.56 5.84
C ILE A 229 -6.09 -5.81 6.22
N LYS A 230 -7.13 -6.52 6.66
CA LYS A 230 -8.38 -5.91 7.10
C LYS A 230 -8.17 -5.02 8.33
N ALA A 231 -7.48 -5.52 9.36
CA ALA A 231 -7.19 -4.74 10.56
C ALA A 231 -6.37 -3.48 10.23
N PHE A 232 -5.41 -3.59 9.32
CA PHE A 232 -4.64 -2.44 8.84
C PHE A 232 -5.53 -1.43 8.08
N SER A 233 -6.42 -1.90 7.22
CA SER A 233 -7.36 -1.04 6.48
C SER A 233 -8.31 -0.31 7.43
N ASP A 234 -8.82 -0.98 8.46
CA ASP A 234 -9.84 -0.45 9.37
C ASP A 234 -9.25 0.49 10.45
N GLY A 235 -8.06 0.19 10.96
CA GLY A 235 -7.46 0.89 12.12
C GLY A 235 -5.97 1.20 12.01
N GLY A 236 -5.39 1.07 10.81
CA GLY A 236 -3.99 1.35 10.53
C GLY A 236 -3.01 0.37 11.20
N ALA A 237 -1.75 0.78 11.26
CA ALA A 237 -0.66 -0.04 11.78
C ALA A 237 -0.88 -0.55 13.21
N ARG A 238 -1.54 0.23 14.07
CA ARG A 238 -1.82 -0.16 15.47
C ARG A 238 -2.82 -1.32 15.55
N ALA A 239 -3.89 -1.28 14.75
CA ALA A 239 -4.87 -2.36 14.74
C ALA A 239 -4.27 -3.67 14.23
N ALA A 240 -3.45 -3.63 13.18
CA ALA A 240 -2.72 -4.81 12.71
C ALA A 240 -1.72 -5.32 13.75
N GLN A 241 -1.01 -4.42 14.45
CA GLN A 241 -0.07 -4.79 15.51
C GLN A 241 -0.76 -5.53 16.66
N ASN A 242 -1.98 -5.14 17.03
CA ASN A 242 -2.74 -5.81 18.08
C ASN A 242 -3.05 -7.28 17.72
N ILE A 243 -3.30 -7.59 16.45
CA ILE A 243 -3.50 -8.97 15.97
C ILE A 243 -2.18 -9.76 16.07
N ILE A 244 -1.05 -9.15 15.71
CA ILE A 244 0.27 -9.81 15.81
C ILE A 244 0.64 -10.09 17.27
N SER A 245 0.39 -9.12 18.15
CA SER A 245 0.76 -9.20 19.57
C SER A 245 -0.19 -10.06 20.40
N ASN A 246 -1.40 -10.30 19.91
CA ASN A 246 -2.38 -11.17 20.56
C ASN A 246 -2.94 -12.19 19.54
N PRO A 247 -2.13 -13.21 19.18
CA PRO A 247 -2.55 -14.24 18.23
C PRO A 247 -3.76 -15.07 18.70
N ASP A 248 -4.10 -15.01 19.99
CA ASP A 248 -5.05 -15.90 20.68
C ASP A 248 -6.53 -15.46 20.59
N VAL A 249 -6.85 -14.37 19.89
CA VAL A 249 -8.24 -13.91 19.69
C VAL A 249 -8.93 -14.67 18.54
N ASP A 250 -8.62 -15.96 18.40
CA ASP A 250 -9.42 -16.96 17.70
C ASP A 250 -9.40 -18.27 18.50
N PRO A 251 -10.51 -18.65 19.19
CA PRO A 251 -10.57 -19.81 20.08
C PRO A 251 -10.38 -21.20 19.42
N SER A 252 -9.93 -21.26 18.17
CA SER A 252 -10.00 -22.46 17.34
C SER A 252 -8.67 -22.96 16.74
N ALA A 253 -7.53 -22.30 17.01
CA ALA A 253 -6.28 -22.59 16.27
C ALA A 253 -5.02 -22.96 17.10
N MET A 254 -5.11 -23.26 18.40
CA MET A 254 -3.96 -23.77 19.18
C MET A 254 -4.27 -25.00 20.05
N SER A 255 -5.02 -25.93 19.48
CA SER A 255 -5.02 -27.32 19.97
C SER A 255 -4.68 -28.26 18.82
N ARG A 256 -3.38 -28.45 18.58
CA ARG A 256 -2.75 -29.71 18.13
C ARG A 256 -1.28 -29.44 17.80
N GLY A 257 -0.41 -30.04 18.59
CA GLY A 257 1.04 -30.01 18.36
C GLY A 257 1.87 -30.50 19.54
N SER A 258 1.36 -31.42 20.35
CA SER A 258 2.20 -32.30 21.19
C SER A 258 1.88 -33.74 20.80
N VAL A 259 2.62 -34.25 19.81
CA VAL A 259 2.96 -35.67 19.67
C VAL A 259 4.42 -35.70 19.26
#